data_AF-A0A2N8MI48-F1
#
_entry.id   AF-A0A2N8MI48-F1
#
_cell.length_a   1.000
_cell.length_b   1.000
_cell.length_c   1.000
_cell.angle_alpha   90.00
_cell.angle_beta   90.00
_cell.angle_gamma   90.00
#
_symmetry.space_group_name_H-M   'P 1'
#
loop_
_entity.id
_entity.type
_entity.pdbx_description
1 polymer ?
#
loop_
_entity_poly.entity_id
_entity_poly.type
_entity_poly.pdbx_seq_one_letter_code
_entity_poly.pdbx_strand_id
1 'polypeptide(L)'
;MAPDAFAFPDDPERLVVTFDEGVPVAIDGETVTLLQAFQQVNRRVGALGLAGREIYEGPAAVALVTAREELEKVSLGRVSGEVRLILHRGNAVVNSARDERALYDFTTGTTFDQSVA
;
A
#
# COMPACT_ATOMS: atom_id res chain seq x y z
N MET A 1 23.60 -32.05 4.00
CA MET A 1 23.22 -30.87 4.79
C MET A 1 22.99 -29.74 3.80
N ALA A 2 21.74 -29.50 3.42
CA ALA A 2 21.42 -28.34 2.59
C ALA A 2 21.67 -27.08 3.44
N PRO A 3 22.21 -25.98 2.89
CA PRO A 3 22.25 -24.72 3.61
C PRO A 3 20.81 -24.36 4.01
N ASP A 4 20.63 -23.74 5.17
CA ASP A 4 19.36 -23.21 5.67
C ASP A 4 18.83 -22.16 4.68
N ALA A 5 18.24 -22.62 3.59
CA ALA A 5 17.76 -21.80 2.50
C ALA A 5 16.34 -21.37 2.85
N PHE A 6 16.12 -20.05 2.89
CA PHE A 6 14.81 -19.40 3.04
C PHE A 6 14.17 -19.44 4.43
N ALA A 7 14.91 -19.11 5.50
CA ALA A 7 14.27 -18.77 6.77
C ALA A 7 13.54 -17.43 6.65
N PHE A 8 12.20 -17.44 6.75
CA PHE A 8 11.39 -16.22 6.83
C PHE A 8 11.40 -15.69 8.26
N PRO A 9 11.46 -14.36 8.46
CA PRO A 9 11.15 -13.78 9.76
C PRO A 9 9.75 -14.25 10.21
N ASP A 10 9.63 -14.68 11.48
CA ASP A 10 8.33 -15.02 12.06
C ASP A 10 7.45 -13.78 12.24
N ASP A 11 8.08 -12.62 12.47
CA ASP A 11 7.37 -11.35 12.59
C ASP A 11 7.02 -10.77 11.21
N PRO A 12 5.75 -10.42 10.97
CA PRO A 12 5.34 -9.80 9.72
C PRO A 12 5.93 -8.39 9.58
N GLU A 13 6.44 -8.06 8.39
CA GLU A 13 6.93 -6.73 8.07
C GLU A 13 5.75 -5.80 7.76
N ARG A 14 5.83 -4.55 8.19
CA ARG A 14 4.86 -3.50 7.83
C ARG A 14 5.51 -2.56 6.83
N LEU A 15 4.74 -2.17 5.82
CA LEU A 15 5.17 -1.23 4.79
C LEU A 15 4.04 -0.23 4.52
N VAL A 16 4.37 1.05 4.42
CA VAL A 16 3.43 2.12 4.02
C VAL A 16 3.72 2.53 2.59
N VAL A 17 2.70 2.52 1.73
CA VAL A 17 2.76 3.08 0.37
C VAL A 17 1.96 4.37 0.35
N THR A 18 2.57 5.46 -0.08
CA THR A 18 1.86 6.71 -0.36
C THR A 18 1.59 6.81 -1.85
N PHE A 19 0.35 7.12 -2.20
CA PHE A 19 -0.10 7.33 -3.58
C PHE A 19 -0.44 8.79 -3.83
N ASP A 20 -0.12 9.27 -5.03
CA ASP A 20 -0.67 10.48 -5.64
C ASP A 20 -1.17 10.15 -7.03
N GLU A 21 -2.42 10.53 -7.34
CA GLU A 21 -3.09 10.18 -8.60
C GLU A 21 -3.01 8.68 -8.98
N GLY A 22 -3.10 7.80 -7.99
CA GLY A 22 -2.99 6.34 -8.19
C GLY A 22 -1.57 5.85 -8.48
N VAL A 23 -0.57 6.73 -8.48
CA VAL A 23 0.84 6.38 -8.64
C VAL A 23 1.52 6.33 -7.27
N PRO A 24 2.25 5.25 -6.93
CA PRO A 24 3.05 5.22 -5.72
C PRO A 24 4.20 6.23 -5.80
N VAL A 25 4.27 7.14 -4.83
CA VAL A 25 5.24 8.24 -4.77
C VAL A 25 6.13 8.20 -3.52
N ALA A 26 5.77 7.43 -2.50
CA ALA A 26 6.62 7.19 -1.34
C ALA A 26 6.45 5.77 -0.77
N ILE A 27 7.53 5.25 -0.17
CA ILE A 27 7.53 4.03 0.64
C ILE A 27 8.06 4.38 2.02
N ASP A 28 7.31 4.09 3.07
CA ASP A 28 7.65 4.41 4.46
C ASP A 28 8.03 5.89 4.68
N GLY A 29 7.40 6.80 3.91
CA GLY A 29 7.65 8.24 3.95
C GLY A 29 8.83 8.71 3.10
N GLU A 30 9.61 7.81 2.49
CA GLU A 30 10.69 8.17 1.58
C GLU A 30 10.19 8.29 0.14
N THR A 31 10.42 9.44 -0.50
CA THR A 31 10.02 9.68 -1.89
C THR A 31 10.73 8.73 -2.84
N VAL A 32 9.97 8.14 -3.75
CA VAL A 32 10.46 7.19 -4.75
C VAL A 32 9.81 7.42 -6.11
N THR A 33 10.52 7.03 -7.16
CA THR A 33 9.91 6.80 -8.47
C THR A 33 9.07 5.53 -8.46
N LEU A 34 8.15 5.37 -9.41
CA LEU A 34 7.39 4.13 -9.60
C LEU A 34 8.30 2.89 -9.68
N LEU A 35 9.41 2.98 -10.44
CA LEU A 35 10.37 1.89 -10.56
C LEU A 35 11.02 1.55 -9.21
N GLN A 36 11.40 2.57 -8.43
CA GLN A 36 11.97 2.37 -7.10
C GLN A 36 10.94 1.80 -6.12
N ALA A 37 9.69 2.26 -6.13
CA ALA A 37 8.61 1.69 -5.35
C ALA A 37 8.46 0.19 -5.66
N PHE A 38 8.37 -0.15 -6.95
CA PHE A 38 8.29 -1.54 -7.40
C PHE A 38 9.49 -2.37 -6.94
N GLN A 39 10.71 -1.87 -7.12
CA GLN A 39 11.94 -2.57 -6.71
C GLN A 39 12.03 -2.76 -5.19
N GLN A 40 11.60 -1.78 -4.40
CA GLN A 40 11.60 -1.87 -2.93
C GLN A 40 10.58 -2.90 -2.45
N VAL A 41 9.34 -2.82 -2.94
CA VAL A 41 8.28 -3.79 -2.60
C VAL A 41 8.71 -5.20 -3.04
N ASN A 42 9.26 -5.34 -4.25
CA ASN A 42 9.74 -6.64 -4.74
C ASN A 42 10.92 -7.18 -3.94
N ARG A 43 11.80 -6.31 -3.42
CA ARG A 43 12.89 -6.75 -2.53
C ARG A 43 12.34 -7.28 -1.22
N ARG A 44 11.39 -6.58 -0.60
CA ARG A 44 10.82 -6.93 0.70
C ARG A 44 9.92 -8.16 0.61
N VAL A 45 9.10 -8.26 -0.44
CA VAL A 45 8.26 -9.45 -0.68
C VAL A 45 9.05 -10.63 -1.24
N GLY A 46 10.01 -10.38 -2.14
CA GLY A 46 10.85 -11.41 -2.76
C GLY A 46 11.90 -12.00 -1.84
N ALA A 47 12.40 -11.25 -0.84
CA ALA A 47 13.20 -11.79 0.25
C ALA A 47 12.42 -12.80 1.11
N LEU A 48 11.08 -12.76 1.05
CA LEU A 48 10.18 -13.66 1.77
C LEU A 48 9.76 -14.89 0.95
N GLY A 49 10.56 -15.25 -0.06
CA GLY A 49 10.54 -16.55 -0.71
C GLY A 49 9.40 -16.73 -1.69
N LEU A 50 9.76 -16.75 -2.97
CA LEU A 50 8.87 -17.23 -4.02
C LEU A 50 8.65 -18.73 -3.83
N ALA A 51 7.57 -19.11 -3.14
CA ALA A 51 7.05 -20.47 -3.21
C ALA A 51 6.68 -20.75 -4.68
N GLY A 52 7.12 -21.89 -5.19
CA GLY A 52 6.98 -22.23 -6.60
C GLY A 52 5.54 -22.11 -7.11
N ARG A 53 5.42 -21.62 -8.35
CA ARG A 53 4.22 -21.46 -9.21
C ARG A 53 3.55 -20.09 -9.25
N GLU A 54 4.28 -18.97 -9.34
CA GLU A 54 3.61 -17.68 -9.63
C GLU A 54 4.53 -16.62 -10.28
N ILE A 55 5.42 -17.06 -11.19
CA ILE A 55 6.33 -16.17 -11.94
C ILE A 55 5.56 -15.18 -12.85
N TYR A 56 4.25 -15.38 -13.07
CA TYR A 56 3.48 -14.60 -14.04
C TYR A 56 2.90 -13.28 -13.52
N GLU A 57 2.71 -13.08 -12.21
CA GLU A 57 1.99 -11.89 -11.71
C GLU A 57 2.86 -10.88 -10.97
N GLY A 58 4.06 -11.27 -10.52
CA GLY A 58 4.97 -10.38 -9.81
C GLY A 58 4.39 -9.90 -8.47
N PRO A 59 4.79 -10.46 -7.33
CA PRO A 59 4.11 -10.19 -6.05
C PRO A 59 4.10 -8.71 -5.66
N ALA A 60 5.09 -7.93 -6.11
CA ALA A 60 5.09 -6.48 -5.96
C ALA A 60 4.04 -5.75 -6.83
N ALA A 61 3.81 -6.22 -8.06
CA ALA A 61 2.77 -5.65 -8.92
C ALA A 61 1.40 -5.93 -8.31
N VAL A 62 1.13 -7.17 -7.90
CA VAL A 62 -0.12 -7.54 -7.20
C VAL A 62 -0.31 -6.67 -5.96
N ALA A 63 0.70 -6.55 -5.10
CA ALA A 63 0.62 -5.73 -3.89
C ALA A 63 0.26 -4.25 -4.18
N LEU A 64 0.89 -3.65 -5.18
CA LEU A 64 0.64 -2.25 -5.55
C LEU A 64 -0.72 -2.05 -6.21
N VAL A 65 -1.16 -2.98 -7.05
CA VAL A 65 -2.49 -2.94 -7.69
C VAL A 65 -3.58 -3.08 -6.62
N THR A 66 -3.48 -4.07 -5.74
CA THR A 66 -4.43 -4.27 -4.65
C THR A 66 -4.44 -3.07 -3.70
N ALA A 67 -3.27 -2.49 -3.38
CA ALA A 67 -3.20 -1.29 -2.55
C ALA A 67 -3.95 -0.11 -3.18
N ARG A 68 -3.73 0.15 -4.48
CA ARG A 68 -4.45 1.21 -5.22
C ARG A 68 -5.96 0.97 -5.22
N GLU A 69 -6.40 -0.26 -5.47
CA GLU A 69 -7.82 -0.62 -5.49
C GLU A 69 -8.51 -0.44 -4.14
N GLU A 70 -7.82 -0.74 -3.03
CA GLU A 70 -8.35 -0.47 -1.69
C GLU A 70 -8.40 1.03 -1.38
N LEU A 71 -7.41 1.80 -1.84
CA LEU A 71 -7.43 3.26 -1.71
C LEU A 71 -8.57 3.87 -2.54
N GLU A 72 -8.85 3.34 -3.73
CA GLU A 72 -9.96 3.77 -4.58
C GLU A 72 -11.32 3.67 -3.89
N LYS A 73 -11.54 2.62 -3.09
CA LYS A 73 -12.80 2.44 -2.35
C LYS A 73 -13.06 3.53 -1.31
N VAL A 74 -12.00 4.17 -0.80
CA VAL A 74 -12.10 5.21 0.23
C VAL A 74 -11.81 6.61 -0.30
N SER A 75 -11.45 6.75 -1.58
CA SER A 75 -11.09 8.02 -2.21
C SER A 75 -12.30 8.73 -2.81
N LEU A 76 -12.37 10.06 -2.68
CA LEU A 76 -13.40 10.89 -3.31
C LEU A 76 -12.87 11.53 -4.61
N GLY A 77 -12.74 10.71 -5.65
CA GLY A 77 -12.36 11.13 -7.00
C GLY A 77 -10.88 10.95 -7.33
N ARG A 78 -9.97 11.60 -6.58
CA ARG A 78 -8.52 11.39 -6.76
C ARG A 78 -8.02 10.29 -5.83
N VAL A 79 -7.36 9.28 -6.39
CA VAL A 79 -6.76 8.17 -5.64
C VAL A 79 -5.46 8.64 -5.01
N SER A 80 -5.51 9.13 -3.78
CA SER A 80 -4.34 9.66 -3.08
C SER A 80 -4.45 9.42 -1.59
N GLY A 81 -3.31 9.21 -0.95
CA GLY A 81 -3.25 8.89 0.47
C GLY A 81 -2.32 7.72 0.75
N GLU A 82 -2.49 7.11 1.92
CA GLU A 82 -1.60 6.07 2.43
C GLU A 82 -2.31 4.72 2.51
N VAL A 83 -1.59 3.68 2.11
CA VAL A 83 -2.00 2.29 2.27
C VAL A 83 -0.96 1.55 3.10
N ARG A 84 -1.39 0.87 4.16
CA ARG A 84 -0.54 0.02 5.00
C ARG A 84 -0.65 -1.42 4.54
N LEU A 85 0.50 -2.00 4.21
CA LEU A 85 0.66 -3.39 3.83
C LEU A 85 1.31 -4.16 4.99
N ILE A 86 0.88 -5.41 5.15
CA ILE A 86 1.53 -6.42 5.98
C ILE A 86 2.15 -7.46 5.05
N LEU A 87 3.46 -7.64 5.14
CA LEU A 87 4.22 -8.58 4.33
C LEU A 87 4.58 -9.80 5.18
N HIS A 88 4.25 -10.99 4.69
CA HIS A 88 4.53 -12.23 5.41
C HIS A 88 4.61 -13.42 4.45
N ARG A 89 5.73 -14.15 4.49
CA ARG A 89 5.99 -15.39 3.71
C ARG A 89 5.64 -15.25 2.21
N GLY A 90 6.14 -14.19 1.57
CA GLY A 90 5.99 -13.95 0.14
C GLY A 90 4.65 -13.31 -0.25
N ASN A 91 3.78 -13.02 0.71
CA ASN A 91 2.49 -12.37 0.49
C ASN A 91 2.47 -10.94 1.02
N ALA A 92 1.66 -10.09 0.39
CA ALA A 92 1.35 -8.75 0.86
C ALA A 92 -0.18 -8.64 1.05
N VAL A 93 -0.61 -8.18 2.23
CA VAL A 93 -2.03 -8.00 2.55
C VAL A 93 -2.27 -6.55 2.95
N VAL A 94 -3.34 -5.93 2.44
CA VAL A 94 -3.74 -4.58 2.83
C VAL A 94 -4.35 -4.61 4.24
N ASN A 95 -3.82 -3.79 5.14
CA ASN A 95 -4.30 -3.65 6.52
C ASN A 95 -5.18 -2.41 6.70
N SER A 96 -4.83 -1.29 6.06
CA SER A 96 -5.62 -0.06 6.10
C SER A 96 -5.35 0.79 4.85
N ALA A 97 -6.37 1.50 4.36
CA ALA A 97 -6.22 2.55 3.36
C ALA A 97 -6.84 3.85 3.89
N ARG A 98 -6.16 4.98 3.70
CA ARG A 98 -6.61 6.29 4.18
C ARG A 98 -6.32 7.35 3.12
N ASP A 99 -7.38 8.01 2.65
CA ASP A 99 -7.30 9.28 1.91
C ASP A 99 -7.47 10.43 2.91
N GLU A 100 -6.49 11.32 3.00
CA GLU A 100 -6.53 12.50 3.86
C GLU A 100 -7.62 13.51 3.44
N ARG A 101 -8.01 13.50 2.16
CA ARG A 101 -9.07 14.37 1.62
C ARG A 101 -10.47 13.81 1.85
N ALA A 102 -10.59 12.51 2.11
CA ALA A 102 -11.84 11.87 2.49
C ALA A 102 -12.31 12.25 3.90
N LEU A 103 -11.51 13.02 4.67
CA LEU A 103 -11.82 13.46 6.03
C LEU A 103 -12.75 14.69 6.14
N TYR A 104 -13.49 15.05 5.09
CA TYR A 104 -14.64 15.93 5.23
C TYR A 104 -15.94 15.12 5.14
N ASP A 105 -16.38 14.66 6.31
CA ASP A 105 -17.67 14.00 6.50
C ASP A 105 -18.77 15.06 6.76
N PHE A 106 -19.78 15.06 5.88
CA PHE A 106 -20.99 15.88 5.90
C PHE A 106 -22.00 15.47 7.00
N THR A 107 -21.61 14.60 7.95
CA THR A 107 -22.45 14.11 9.05
C THR A 107 -22.14 14.71 10.43
N THR A 108 -21.26 15.72 10.54
CA THR A 108 -21.21 16.54 11.76
C THR A 108 -22.29 17.61 11.71
N GLY A 109 -23.44 17.29 12.32
CA GLY A 109 -24.54 18.21 12.54
C GLY A 109 -24.16 19.40 13.41
N THR A 110 -23.46 20.39 12.85
CA THR A 110 -23.33 21.73 13.41
C THR A 110 -23.65 22.77 12.33
N THR A 111 -24.83 23.35 12.53
CA THR A 111 -25.47 24.55 11.98
C THR A 111 -24.78 25.29 10.84
N PHE A 112 -25.51 25.37 9.72
CA PHE A 112 -25.43 26.41 8.68
C PHE A 112 -25.05 27.78 9.28
N ASP A 113 -23.93 28.36 8.83
CA ASP A 113 -23.72 29.79 8.94
C ASP A 113 -23.97 30.43 7.58
N GLN A 114 -25.14 31.07 7.44
CA GLN A 114 -25.40 31.99 6.36
C GLN A 114 -24.82 33.35 6.75
N SER A 115 -23.61 33.64 6.29
CA SER A 115 -23.13 35.01 6.22
C SER A 115 -22.28 35.24 4.97
N VAL A 116 -22.96 35.28 3.83
CA VAL A 116 -22.60 36.21 2.75
C VAL A 116 -23.74 37.22 2.68
N ALA A 117 -23.47 38.39 3.24
CA ALA A 117 -24.22 39.62 3.00
C ALA A 117 -23.86 40.19 1.62
#